data_AF-A0A960FBU3-F1
#
_entry.id   AF-A0A960FBU3-F1
#
_cell.length_a   1.000
_cell.length_b   1.000
_cell.length_c   1.000
_cell.angle_alpha   90.00
_cell.angle_beta   90.00
_cell.angle_gamma   90.00
#
_symmetry.space_group_name_H-M   'P 1'
#
loop_
_entity.id
_entity.type
_entity.pdbx_description
1 polymer ?
#
loop_
_entity_poly.entity_id
_entity_poly.type
_entity_poly.pdbx_seq_one_letter_code
_entity_poly.pdbx_strand_id
1 'polypeptide(L)'
;MSQLDMSEAVRMLANEKNVSVDTLLHVLCDAMVLAYKRRPGAAEEVQVEVDPHTMEFTFTAYDVDENGEWVNPRDDTPTKGEMGRIAAQTFRQVMGQKIREAERDRKFEE
;
A
#
# COMPACT_ATOMS: atom_id res chain seq x y z
N MET A 1 -3.04 -17.77 4.11
CA MET A 1 -2.17 -16.77 4.73
C MET A 1 -2.89 -16.29 5.98
N SER A 2 -2.39 -16.68 7.14
CA SER A 2 -2.83 -16.18 8.44
C SER A 2 -2.47 -14.70 8.56
N GLN A 3 -3.20 -13.92 9.36
CA GLN A 3 -2.84 -12.53 9.68
C GLN A 3 -1.43 -12.43 10.30
N LEU A 4 -0.99 -13.47 11.01
CA LEU A 4 0.36 -13.59 11.55
C LEU A 4 1.46 -13.73 10.46
N ASP A 5 1.12 -14.30 9.30
CA ASP A 5 2.11 -14.50 8.23
C ASP A 5 2.49 -13.18 7.54
N MET A 6 1.59 -12.19 7.52
CA MET A 6 1.80 -10.97 6.74
C MET A 6 2.72 -9.98 7.47
N SER A 7 2.57 -9.80 8.78
CA SER A 7 3.45 -8.93 9.57
C SER A 7 4.87 -9.47 9.64
N GLU A 8 5.03 -10.79 9.77
CA GLU A 8 6.33 -11.46 9.71
C GLU A 8 6.95 -11.33 8.32
N ALA A 9 6.19 -11.55 7.25
CA ALA A 9 6.67 -11.38 5.88
C ALA A 9 7.14 -9.94 5.60
N VAL A 10 6.40 -8.92 6.06
CA VAL A 10 6.81 -7.51 5.92
C VAL A 10 8.11 -7.24 6.68
N ARG A 11 8.26 -7.75 7.91
CA ARG A 11 9.49 -7.57 8.71
C ARG A 11 10.70 -8.27 8.10
N MET A 12 10.53 -9.54 7.69
CA MET A 12 11.59 -10.31 7.02
C MET A 12 12.06 -9.58 5.76
N LEU A 13 11.11 -9.04 5.00
CA LEU A 13 11.40 -8.37 3.75
C LEU A 13 12.04 -6.99 3.93
N ALA A 14 11.58 -6.22 4.91
CA ALA A 14 12.19 -4.96 5.28
C ALA A 14 13.68 -5.17 5.61
N ASN A 15 13.98 -6.24 6.37
CA ASN A 15 15.34 -6.65 6.67
C ASN A 15 16.13 -7.11 5.42
N GLU A 16 15.53 -7.95 4.55
CA GLU A 16 16.16 -8.41 3.32
C GLU A 16 16.52 -7.25 2.37
N LYS A 17 15.67 -6.22 2.30
CA LYS A 17 15.86 -5.05 1.44
C LYS A 17 16.57 -3.90 2.11
N ASN A 18 17.01 -4.07 3.36
CA ASN A 18 17.68 -3.05 4.17
C ASN A 18 16.89 -1.73 4.23
N VAL A 19 15.56 -1.83 4.36
CA VAL A 19 14.63 -0.70 4.55
C VAL A 19 13.91 -0.84 5.88
N SER A 20 13.42 0.26 6.44
CA SER A 20 12.59 0.18 7.64
C SER A 20 11.22 -0.41 7.30
N VAL A 21 10.59 -1.05 8.30
CA VAL A 21 9.22 -1.55 8.19
C VAL A 21 8.27 -0.41 7.81
N ASP A 22 8.43 0.76 8.43
CA ASP A 22 7.59 1.94 8.17
C ASP A 22 7.71 2.41 6.72
N THR A 23 8.92 2.42 6.15
CA THR A 23 9.11 2.74 4.73
C THR A 23 8.41 1.72 3.84
N LEU A 24 8.52 0.42 4.14
CA LEU A 24 7.85 -0.61 3.37
C LEU A 24 6.32 -0.49 3.46
N LEU A 25 5.79 -0.21 4.66
CA LEU A 25 4.36 0.01 4.87
C LEU A 25 3.86 1.24 4.11
N HIS A 26 4.59 2.35 4.11
CA HIS A 26 4.23 3.53 3.30
C HIS A 26 4.15 3.19 1.81
N VAL A 27 5.16 2.50 1.26
CA VAL A 27 5.14 2.10 -0.16
C VAL A 27 3.95 1.18 -0.45
N LEU A 28 3.58 0.30 0.49
CA LEU A 28 2.38 -0.52 0.36
C LEU A 28 1.10 0.32 0.37
N CYS A 29 0.97 1.31 1.25
CA CYS A 29 -0.15 2.25 1.26
C CYS A 29 -0.26 3.03 -0.05
N ASP A 30 0.84 3.58 -0.55
CA ASP A 30 0.86 4.30 -1.84
C ASP A 30 0.36 3.40 -2.98
N ALA A 31 0.81 2.15 -2.97
CA ALA A 31 0.42 1.20 -3.99
C ALA A 31 -1.03 0.72 -3.82
N MET A 32 -1.56 0.69 -2.59
CA MET A 32 -2.99 0.50 -2.31
C MET A 32 -3.83 1.66 -2.88
N VAL A 33 -3.40 2.92 -2.70
CA VAL A 33 -4.06 4.09 -3.30
C VAL A 33 -4.17 3.92 -4.82
N LEU A 34 -3.05 3.57 -5.48
CA LEU A 34 -3.03 3.35 -6.93
C LEU A 34 -3.97 2.21 -7.37
N ALA A 35 -4.06 1.14 -6.58
CA ALA A 35 -4.95 0.03 -6.89
C ALA A 35 -6.43 0.40 -6.68
N TYR A 36 -6.73 1.16 -5.62
CA TYR A 36 -8.08 1.66 -5.34
C TYR A 36 -8.57 2.56 -6.47
N LYS A 37 -7.76 3.50 -6.95
CA LYS A 37 -8.11 4.43 -8.06
C LYS A 37 -8.46 3.73 -9.37
N ARG A 38 -8.03 2.47 -9.57
CA ARG A 38 -8.35 1.68 -10.75
C ARG A 38 -9.70 0.98 -10.67
N ARG A 39 -10.35 0.97 -9.50
CA ARG A 39 -11.66 0.35 -9.32
C ARG A 39 -12.74 1.23 -9.96
N PRO A 40 -13.72 0.63 -10.68
CA PRO A 40 -14.90 1.36 -11.11
C PRO A 40 -15.62 1.97 -9.91
N GLY A 41 -15.94 3.28 -9.98
CA GLY A 41 -16.63 3.99 -8.90
C GLY A 41 -15.74 4.42 -7.72
N ALA A 42 -14.41 4.34 -7.86
CA ALA A 42 -13.49 4.86 -6.86
C ALA A 42 -13.70 6.37 -6.65
N ALA A 43 -13.60 6.80 -5.39
CA ALA A 43 -13.67 8.21 -5.03
C ALA A 43 -12.54 9.06 -5.64
N GLU A 44 -12.82 10.35 -5.84
CA GLU A 44 -11.89 11.33 -6.40
C GLU A 44 -10.60 11.44 -5.60
N GLU A 45 -10.68 11.37 -4.26
CA GLU A 45 -9.52 11.28 -3.36
C GLU A 45 -9.66 10.16 -2.33
N VAL A 46 -8.53 9.59 -1.91
CA VAL A 46 -8.49 8.51 -0.90
C VAL A 46 -7.23 8.58 -0.05
N GLN A 47 -7.40 8.44 1.26
CA GLN A 47 -6.34 8.24 2.23
C GLN A 47 -6.32 6.78 2.66
N VAL A 48 -5.17 6.14 2.55
CA VAL A 48 -4.98 4.74 2.96
C VAL A 48 -4.02 4.68 4.13
N GLU A 49 -4.47 4.05 5.20
CA GLU A 49 -3.69 3.85 6.42
C GLU A 49 -3.58 2.35 6.72
N VAL A 50 -2.53 1.98 7.44
CA VAL A 50 -2.31 0.61 7.91
C VAL A 50 -1.89 0.63 9.36
N ASP A 51 -2.50 -0.24 10.16
CA ASP A 51 -2.00 -0.51 11.51
C ASP A 51 -0.80 -1.47 11.42
N PRO A 52 0.40 -1.08 11.86
CA PRO A 52 1.62 -1.90 11.74
C PRO A 52 1.63 -3.14 12.65
N HIS A 53 0.72 -3.23 13.62
CA HIS A 53 0.58 -4.37 14.54
C HIS A 53 -0.45 -5.36 14.02
N THR A 54 -1.62 -4.89 13.57
CA THR A 54 -2.72 -5.74 13.11
C THR A 54 -2.70 -6.02 11.61
N MET A 55 -1.95 -5.21 10.85
CA MET A 55 -1.94 -5.18 9.38
C MET A 55 -3.32 -4.90 8.78
N GLU A 56 -4.22 -4.27 9.54
CA GLU A 56 -5.51 -3.82 9.02
C GLU A 56 -5.34 -2.51 8.26
N PHE A 57 -5.85 -2.49 7.02
CA PHE A 57 -5.84 -1.32 6.17
C PHE A 57 -7.20 -0.63 6.20
N THR A 58 -7.20 0.69 6.27
CA THR A 58 -8.40 1.54 6.25
C THR A 58 -8.32 2.50 5.06
N PHE A 59 -9.43 2.67 4.35
CA PHE A 59 -9.53 3.55 3.19
C PHE A 59 -10.59 4.61 3.49
N THR A 60 -10.14 5.85 3.65
CA THR A 60 -11.04 7.00 3.79
C THR A 60 -11.12 7.71 2.45
N ALA A 61 -12.30 7.70 1.85
CA ALA A 61 -12.59 8.35 0.58
C ALA A 61 -13.08 9.79 0.81
N TYR A 62 -12.75 10.66 -0.13
CA TYR A 62 -13.10 12.08 -0.11
C TYR A 62 -13.65 12.49 -1.48
N ASP A 63 -14.58 13.44 -1.45
CA ASP A 63 -14.93 14.23 -2.63
C ASP A 63 -14.02 15.46 -2.69
N VAL A 64 -13.85 16.03 -3.87
CA VAL A 64 -13.08 17.26 -4.05
C VAL A 64 -14.04 18.40 -4.39
N ASP A 65 -13.96 19.50 -3.65
CA ASP A 65 -14.79 20.67 -3.90
C ASP A 65 -14.23 21.54 -5.06
N GLU A 66 -14.92 22.63 -5.39
CA GLU A 66 -14.51 23.54 -6.47
C GLU A 66 -13.16 24.22 -6.22
N ASN A 67 -12.66 24.22 -4.99
CA ASN A 67 -11.38 24.82 -4.59
C ASN A 67 -10.24 23.79 -4.56
N GLY A 68 -10.53 22.51 -4.79
CA GLY A 68 -9.56 21.42 -4.67
C GLY A 68 -9.40 20.89 -3.24
N GLU A 69 -10.28 21.29 -2.30
CA GLU A 69 -10.23 20.82 -0.92
C GLU A 69 -10.94 19.47 -0.77
N TRP A 70 -10.37 18.61 0.09
CA TRP A 70 -10.93 17.29 0.36
C TRP A 70 -12.08 17.42 1.35
N VAL A 71 -13.27 17.04 0.92
CA VAL A 71 -14.50 17.16 1.71
C VAL A 71 -15.24 15.82 1.78
N ASN A 72 -16.24 15.74 2.64
CA ASN A 72 -17.13 14.58 2.77
C ASN A 72 -16.38 13.23 2.99
N PRO A 73 -15.63 13.10 4.11
CA PRO A 73 -14.91 11.86 4.42
C PRO A 73 -15.89 10.70 4.63
N ARG A 74 -15.62 9.57 3.99
CA ARG A 74 -16.40 8.33 4.14
C ARG A 74 -15.50 7.11 4.17
N ASP A 75 -15.90 6.10 4.91
CA ASP A 75 -15.24 4.80 4.88
C ASP A 75 -15.58 4.08 3.56
N ASP A 76 -14.56 3.81 2.75
CA ASP A 76 -14.67 2.96 1.55
C ASP A 76 -13.68 1.79 1.61
N THR A 77 -13.41 1.30 2.83
CA THR A 77 -12.54 0.15 3.08
C THR A 77 -13.09 -1.09 2.38
N PRO A 78 -12.35 -1.68 1.42
CA PRO A 78 -12.78 -2.89 0.73
C PRO A 78 -13.01 -4.05 1.70
N THR A 79 -13.88 -4.98 1.30
CA THR A 79 -14.10 -6.20 2.10
C THR A 79 -12.80 -6.99 2.26
N LYS A 80 -12.64 -7.73 3.36
CA LYS A 80 -11.41 -8.52 3.66
C LYS A 80 -10.98 -9.41 2.49
N GLY A 81 -11.94 -9.98 1.74
CA GLY A 81 -11.67 -10.83 0.58
C GLY A 81 -11.16 -10.06 -0.66
N GLU A 82 -11.67 -8.86 -0.91
CA GLU A 82 -11.19 -7.99 -1.98
C GLU A 82 -9.83 -7.38 -1.63
N MET A 83 -9.69 -6.91 -0.39
CA MET A 83 -8.46 -6.37 0.17
C MET A 83 -7.32 -7.37 0.05
N GLY A 84 -7.52 -8.62 0.48
CA GLY A 84 -6.46 -9.64 0.43
C GLY A 84 -5.93 -9.90 -0.99
N ARG A 85 -6.79 -9.82 -2.01
CA ARG A 85 -6.38 -9.96 -3.41
C ARG A 85 -5.60 -8.74 -3.90
N ILE A 86 -6.11 -7.53 -3.63
CA ILE A 86 -5.47 -6.28 -4.00
C ILE A 86 -4.10 -6.18 -3.31
N ALA A 87 -4.05 -6.40 -2.00
CA ALA A 87 -2.84 -6.43 -1.19
C ALA A 87 -1.78 -7.37 -1.75
N ALA A 88 -2.14 -8.64 -2.02
CA ALA A 88 -1.18 -9.61 -2.53
C ALA A 88 -0.64 -9.26 -3.93
N GLN A 89 -1.49 -8.77 -4.84
CA GLN A 89 -1.07 -8.40 -6.20
C GLN A 89 -0.15 -7.19 -6.16
N THR A 90 -0.55 -6.16 -5.43
CA THR A 90 0.20 -4.91 -5.30
C THR A 90 1.52 -5.13 -4.57
N PHE A 91 1.53 -5.91 -3.49
CA PHE A 91 2.74 -6.29 -2.77
C PHE A 91 3.76 -6.92 -3.73
N ARG A 92 3.38 -7.93 -4.53
CA ARG A 92 4.29 -8.53 -5.52
C ARG A 92 4.82 -7.51 -6.53
N GLN A 93 3.97 -6.58 -6.98
CA GLN A 93 4.35 -5.57 -7.97
C GLN A 93 5.36 -4.57 -7.39
N VAL A 94 5.06 -3.98 -6.23
CA VAL A 94 5.93 -3.06 -5.50
C VAL A 94 7.27 -3.71 -5.22
N MET A 95 7.25 -4.96 -4.77
CA MET A 95 8.47 -5.70 -4.46
C MET A 95 9.32 -5.94 -5.70
N GLY A 96 8.72 -6.33 -6.83
CA GLY A 96 9.45 -6.43 -8.09
C GLY A 96 10.02 -5.10 -8.57
N GLN A 97 9.40 -3.96 -8.26
CA GLN A 97 9.96 -2.64 -8.57
C GLN A 97 11.13 -2.29 -7.66
N LYS A 98 10.99 -2.43 -6.34
CA LYS A 98 12.07 -2.14 -5.38
C LYS A 98 13.30 -3.02 -5.55
N ILE A 99 13.12 -4.30 -5.90
CA ILE A 99 14.25 -5.19 -6.25
C ILE A 99 15.02 -4.63 -7.44
N ARG A 100 14.32 -4.23 -8.51
CA ARG A 100 14.97 -3.70 -9.72
C ARG A 100 15.62 -2.33 -9.50
N GLU A 101 15.06 -1.51 -8.62
CA GLU A 101 15.68 -0.23 -8.21
C GLU A 101 16.97 -0.49 -7.43
N ALA A 102 16.93 -1.31 -6.38
CA ALA A 102 18.11 -1.65 -5.59
C ALA A 102 19.21 -2.36 -6.39
N GLU A 103 18.86 -3.22 -7.36
CA GLU A 103 19.82 -3.86 -8.26
C GLU A 103 20.44 -2.87 -9.27
N ARG A 104 19.69 -1.84 -9.69
CA ARG A 104 20.22 -0.81 -10.59
C ARG A 104 21.17 0.13 -9.87
N ASP A 105 20.82 0.58 -8.67
CA ASP A 105 21.67 1.50 -7.90
C ASP A 105 23.04 0.87 -7.62
N ARG A 106 23.09 -0.44 -7.35
CA ARG A 106 24.35 -1.20 -7.21
C ARG A 106 25.20 -1.31 -8.47
N LYS A 107 24.63 -1.14 -9.68
CA LYS A 107 25.35 -1.22 -10.96
C LYS A 107 25.89 0.12 -11.45
N PHE A 108 25.53 1.23 -10.81
CA PHE A 108 26.05 2.56 -11.13
C PHE A 108 27.18 3.02 -10.21
N GLU A 109 27.56 2.20 -9.22
CA GLU A 109 28.75 2.41 -8.37
C GLU A 109 30.01 1.67 -8.87
N GLU A 110 29.96 0.98 -10.03
CA GLU A 110 31.13 0.43 -10.76
C GLU A 110 31.38 1.22 -12.06
#